data_AF-Q2FMC8-F1
#
_entry.id   AF-Q2FMC8-F1
#
_cell.length_a   1.000
_cell.length_b   1.000
_cell.length_c   1.000
_cell.angle_alpha   90.00
_cell.angle_beta   90.00
_cell.angle_gamma   90.00
#
_symmetry.space_group_name_H-M   'P 1'
#
loop_
_entity.id
_entity.type
_entity.pdbx_description
1 polymer ?
#
loop_
_entity_poly.entity_id
_entity_poly.type
_entity_poly.pdbx_seq_one_letter_code
_entity_poly.pdbx_strand_id
1 'polypeptide(L)'
;MNQGEEDHHHRTIWRDLSRNLSKREILYFISGSPDGVREPKIREFMKDVFKFSFQGSVKSHLKELEAEGLVTKETPRRGAPVWHANPSLVLEMVRNELNAMKFREKQLLELQEYLDEVYGD
;
A
#
# COMPACT_ATOMS: atom_id res chain seq x y z
N MET A 1 17.40 28.13 -0.34
CA MET A 1 16.28 27.20 -0.12
C MET A 1 16.14 27.01 1.38
N ASN A 2 14.92 27.17 1.92
CA ASN A 2 14.68 27.20 3.36
C ASN A 2 14.60 25.77 3.90
N GLN A 3 15.48 25.42 4.84
CA GLN A 3 15.49 24.10 5.51
C GLN A 3 14.11 23.70 6.09
N GLY A 4 13.30 24.67 6.53
CA GLY A 4 11.94 24.41 7.01
C GLY A 4 10.94 23.98 5.92
N GLU A 5 11.14 24.35 4.67
CA GLU A 5 10.30 23.91 3.54
C GLU A 5 10.68 22.50 3.09
N GLU A 6 11.98 22.18 3.06
CA GLU A 6 12.48 20.84 2.77
C GLU A 6 12.03 19.84 3.83
N ASP A 7 12.16 20.17 5.12
CA ASP A 7 11.69 19.33 6.23
C ASP A 7 10.18 19.04 6.17
N HIS A 8 9.39 20.05 5.82
CA HIS A 8 7.93 19.88 5.67
C HIS A 8 7.58 19.01 4.45
N HIS A 9 8.32 19.17 3.35
CA HIS A 9 8.15 18.35 2.15
C HIS A 9 8.47 16.88 2.43
N HIS A 10 9.61 16.60 3.07
CA HIS A 10 10.00 15.25 3.46
C HIS A 10 8.99 14.60 4.39
N ARG A 11 8.48 15.31 5.40
CA ARG A 11 7.43 14.77 6.30
C ARG A 11 6.16 14.39 5.55
N THR A 12 5.77 15.18 4.55
CA THR A 12 4.59 14.89 3.74
C THR A 12 4.79 13.62 2.91
N ILE A 13 5.93 13.50 2.23
CA ILE A 13 6.30 12.30 1.48
C ILE A 13 6.29 11.07 2.38
N TRP A 14 6.94 11.14 3.54
CA TRP A 14 6.99 10.02 4.50
C TRP A 14 5.60 9.59 4.97
N ARG A 15 4.73 10.56 5.25
CA ARG A 15 3.34 10.28 5.65
C ARG A 15 2.58 9.57 4.54
N ASP A 16 2.73 10.01 3.30
CA ASP A 16 2.02 9.42 2.16
C ASP A 16 2.56 8.02 1.84
N LEU A 17 3.88 7.81 1.91
CA LEU A 17 4.49 6.48 1.80
C LEU A 17 3.98 5.53 2.88
N SER A 18 3.97 5.97 4.15
CA SER A 18 3.45 5.17 5.27
C SER A 18 1.97 4.82 5.10
N ARG A 19 1.15 5.78 4.65
CA ARG A 19 -0.27 5.57 4.36
C ARG A 19 -0.47 4.54 3.25
N ASN A 20 0.29 4.64 2.17
CA ASN A 20 0.22 3.72 1.03
C ASN A 20 0.65 2.30 1.41
N LEU A 21 1.74 2.17 2.18
CA LEU A 21 2.19 0.88 2.71
C LEU A 21 1.11 0.25 3.59
N SER A 22 0.56 1.01 4.53
CA SER A 22 -0.52 0.52 5.41
C SER A 22 -1.74 0.05 4.61
N LYS A 23 -2.12 0.78 3.57
CA LYS A 23 -3.23 0.43 2.67
C LYS A 23 -2.95 -0.88 1.92
N ARG A 24 -1.73 -1.06 1.42
CA ARG A 24 -1.31 -2.28 0.71
C ARG A 24 -1.29 -3.50 1.62
N GLU A 25 -0.75 -3.39 2.83
CA GLU A 25 -0.76 -4.47 3.82
C GLU A 25 -2.17 -4.94 4.18
N ILE A 26 -3.10 -4.00 4.40
CA ILE A 26 -4.51 -4.32 4.64
C ILE A 26 -5.10 -5.09 3.45
N LEU A 27 -4.88 -4.60 2.23
CA LEU A 27 -5.41 -5.21 1.02
C LEU A 27 -4.89 -6.64 0.82
N TYR A 28 -3.58 -6.87 1.00
CA TYR A 28 -2.98 -8.19 0.86
C TYR A 28 -3.46 -9.16 1.93
N PHE A 29 -3.61 -8.69 3.17
CA PHE A 29 -4.17 -9.51 4.24
C PHE A 29 -5.60 -9.98 3.95
N ILE A 30 -6.45 -9.06 3.46
CA ILE A 30 -7.83 -9.41 3.04
C ILE A 30 -7.79 -10.37 1.84
N SER A 31 -6.92 -10.11 0.86
CA SER A 31 -6.81 -10.92 -0.37
C SER A 31 -6.38 -12.37 -0.11
N GLY A 32 -5.65 -12.60 0.99
CA GLY A 32 -5.27 -13.94 1.43
C GLY A 32 -6.40 -14.74 2.10
N SER A 33 -7.59 -14.15 2.29
CA SER A 33 -8.72 -14.76 2.99
C SER A 33 -9.94 -14.89 2.07
N PRO A 34 -10.24 -16.09 1.53
CA PRO A 34 -11.34 -16.30 0.58
C PRO A 34 -12.73 -15.94 1.14
N ASP A 35 -12.94 -16.17 2.44
CA ASP A 35 -14.21 -15.90 3.13
C ASP A 35 -14.34 -14.45 3.65
N GLY A 36 -13.37 -13.60 3.30
CA GLY A 36 -13.26 -12.25 3.82
C GLY A 36 -12.78 -12.17 5.27
N VAL A 37 -12.59 -10.95 5.75
CA VAL A 37 -11.98 -10.68 7.05
C VAL A 37 -12.81 -9.68 7.84
N ARG A 38 -13.08 -9.99 9.11
CA ARG A 38 -13.75 -9.05 10.01
C ARG A 38 -12.83 -7.89 10.39
N GLU A 39 -13.38 -6.68 10.47
CA GLU A 39 -12.62 -5.46 10.80
C GLU A 39 -11.74 -5.59 12.07
N PRO A 40 -12.18 -6.22 13.19
CA PRO A 40 -11.33 -6.42 14.37
C PRO A 40 -10.07 -7.23 14.07
N LYS A 41 -10.16 -8.28 13.25
CA LYS A 41 -9.02 -9.13 12.87
C LYS A 41 -8.02 -8.37 11.99
N ILE A 42 -8.51 -7.49 11.11
CA ILE A 42 -7.65 -6.59 10.33
C ILE A 42 -6.90 -5.62 11.26
N ARG A 43 -7.59 -5.09 12.29
CA ARG A 43 -6.99 -4.19 13.28
C ARG A 43 -5.92 -4.88 14.12
N GLU A 44 -6.16 -6.12 14.53
CA GLU A 44 -5.17 -6.94 15.25
C GLU A 44 -3.95 -7.18 14.37
N PHE A 45 -4.15 -7.65 13.13
CA PHE A 45 -3.07 -7.82 12.16
C PHE A 45 -2.22 -6.55 11.96
N MET A 46 -2.85 -5.39 11.79
CA MET A 46 -2.13 -4.12 11.60
C MET A 46 -1.31 -3.71 12.82
N LYS A 47 -1.80 -4.00 14.04
CA LYS A 47 -1.02 -3.81 15.26
C LYS A 47 0.18 -4.75 15.31
N ASP A 48 0.05 -5.98 14.80
CA ASP A 48 1.14 -6.95 14.80
C ASP A 48 2.23 -6.59 13.78
N VAL A 49 1.83 -6.13 12.59
CA VAL A 49 2.75 -5.70 11.50
C VAL A 49 3.50 -4.44 11.88
N PHE A 50 2.78 -3.39 12.30
CA PHE A 50 3.36 -2.07 12.56
C PHE A 50 3.72 -1.86 14.04
N LYS A 51 3.55 -2.87 14.90
CA LYS A 51 3.77 -2.78 16.36
C LYS A 51 3.06 -1.56 16.94
N PHE A 52 3.73 -0.83 17.82
CA PHE A 52 3.22 0.36 18.49
C PHE A 52 3.14 1.62 17.59
N SER A 53 3.52 1.52 16.31
CA SER A 53 3.62 2.68 15.40
C SER A 53 2.37 2.92 14.55
N PHE A 54 1.37 2.02 14.59
CA PHE A 54 0.13 2.24 13.86
C PHE A 54 -0.72 3.33 14.52
N GLN A 55 -0.52 4.58 14.08
CA GLN A 55 -1.32 5.74 14.51
C GLN A 55 -2.59 5.94 13.66
N GLY A 56 -2.74 5.17 12.57
CA GLY A 56 -3.85 5.29 11.63
C GLY A 56 -5.13 4.61 12.09
N SER A 57 -6.25 4.94 11.43
CA SER A 57 -7.50 4.19 11.57
C SER A 57 -7.62 3.20 10.43
N VAL A 58 -7.69 1.89 10.72
CA VAL A 58 -7.96 0.87 9.69
C VAL A 58 -9.21 1.21 8.87
N LYS A 59 -10.20 1.85 9.50
CA LYS A 59 -11.46 2.25 8.86
C LYS A 59 -11.28 3.29 7.75
N SER A 60 -10.31 4.21 7.84
CA SER A 60 -10.07 5.17 6.75
C SER A 60 -9.47 4.49 5.53
N HIS A 61 -8.49 3.61 5.74
CA HIS A 61 -7.89 2.82 4.67
C HIS A 61 -8.89 1.89 3.99
N LEU A 62 -9.76 1.24 4.76
CA LEU A 62 -10.81 0.38 4.20
C LEU A 62 -11.81 1.15 3.34
N LYS A 63 -12.18 2.37 3.73
CA LYS A 63 -13.03 3.25 2.89
C LYS A 63 -12.35 3.68 1.60
N GLU A 64 -11.05 3.96 1.65
CA GLU A 64 -10.28 4.29 0.45
C GLU A 64 -10.18 3.11 -0.50
N LEU A 65 -9.87 1.92 0.01
CA LEU A 65 -9.85 0.68 -0.77
C LEU A 65 -11.22 0.35 -1.37
N GLU A 66 -12.30 0.62 -0.63
CA GLU A 66 -13.68 0.45 -1.10
C GLU A 66 -14.01 1.43 -2.23
N ALA A 67 -13.59 2.70 -2.09
CA ALA A 67 -13.75 3.71 -3.14
C ALA A 67 -12.92 3.37 -4.41
N GLU A 68 -11.77 2.72 -4.23
CA GLU A 68 -10.95 2.18 -5.33
C GLU A 68 -11.52 0.88 -5.94
N GLY A 69 -12.60 0.32 -5.37
CA GLY A 69 -13.22 -0.93 -5.81
C GLY A 69 -12.42 -2.19 -5.48
N LEU A 70 -11.29 -2.05 -4.78
CA LEU A 70 -10.37 -3.14 -4.45
C LEU A 70 -10.91 -4.05 -3.34
N VAL A 71 -11.77 -3.51 -2.48
CA VAL A 71 -12.49 -4.28 -1.46
C VAL A 71 -13.97 -3.95 -1.46
N THR A 72 -14.78 -4.87 -0.94
CA THR A 72 -16.21 -4.66 -0.68
C THR A 72 -16.53 -4.95 0.77
N LYS A 73 -17.55 -4.25 1.29
CA LYS A 73 -18.00 -4.38 2.66
C LYS A 73 -19.31 -5.15 2.74
N GLU A 74 -19.30 -6.25 3.48
CA GLU A 74 -20.50 -6.98 3.87
C GLU A 74 -20.89 -6.62 5.31
N THR A 75 -22.14 -6.24 5.52
CA THR A 75 -22.68 -5.89 6.86
C THR A 75 -23.66 -6.97 7.34
N PRO A 76 -23.20 -7.93 8.17
CA PRO A 76 -24.08 -8.98 8.66
C PRO A 76 -25.12 -8.42 9.64
N ARG A 77 -26.26 -9.12 9.82
CA ARG A 77 -27.32 -8.74 10.77
C ARG A 77 -26.82 -8.63 12.22
N ARG A 78 -25.76 -9.36 12.58
CA ARG A 78 -25.09 -9.31 13.88
C ARG A 78 -23.57 -9.38 13.70
N GLY A 79 -22.84 -8.61 14.48
CA GLY A 79 -21.38 -8.62 14.53
C GLY A 79 -20.70 -7.54 13.68
N ALA A 80 -19.37 -7.61 13.62
CA ALA A 80 -18.56 -6.64 12.88
C ALA A 80 -18.64 -6.87 11.35
N PRO A 81 -18.49 -5.80 10.54
CA PRO A 81 -18.42 -5.91 9.08
C PRO A 81 -17.33 -6.88 8.63
N VAL A 82 -17.63 -7.62 7.56
CA VAL A 82 -16.69 -8.50 6.85
C VAL A 82 -16.26 -7.78 5.59
N TRP A 83 -14.96 -7.78 5.31
CA TRP A 83 -14.36 -7.14 4.15
C TRP A 83 -13.83 -8.21 3.22
N HIS A 84 -14.16 -8.08 1.93
CA HIS A 84 -13.77 -9.00 0.89
C HIS A 84 -12.90 -8.28 -0.12
N ALA A 85 -11.83 -8.91 -0.60
CA ALA A 85 -11.05 -8.36 -1.70
C ALA A 85 -11.75 -8.64 -3.03
N ASN A 86 -11.55 -7.79 -4.02
CA ASN A 86 -11.89 -8.07 -5.42
C ASN A 86 -10.67 -8.68 -6.12
N PRO A 87 -10.60 -10.02 -6.31
CA PRO A 87 -9.38 -10.67 -6.77
C PRO A 87 -8.94 -10.19 -8.15
N SER A 88 -9.89 -9.93 -9.05
CA SER A 88 -9.60 -9.48 -10.41
C SER A 88 -8.90 -8.12 -10.42
N LEU A 89 -9.43 -7.15 -9.68
CA LEU A 89 -8.85 -5.80 -9.61
C LEU A 89 -7.53 -5.79 -8.83
N VAL A 90 -7.41 -6.59 -7.77
CA VAL A 90 -6.15 -6.72 -7.04
C VAL A 90 -5.05 -7.32 -7.92
N LEU A 91 -5.37 -8.36 -8.71
CA LEU A 91 -4.40 -8.94 -9.65
C LEU A 91 -3.99 -7.97 -10.75
N GLU A 92 -4.93 -7.19 -11.29
CA GLU A 92 -4.64 -6.15 -12.28
C GLU A 92 -3.70 -5.08 -11.69
N MET A 93 -4.00 -4.59 -10.49
CA MET A 93 -3.17 -3.64 -9.77
C MET A 93 -1.74 -4.16 -9.56
N VAL A 94 -1.58 -5.40 -9.08
CA VAL A 94 -0.25 -6.01 -8.87
C VAL A 94 0.50 -6.16 -10.19
N ARG A 95 -0.17 -6.55 -11.28
CA ARG A 95 0.46 -6.60 -12.61
C ARG A 95 0.97 -5.24 -13.07
N ASN A 96 0.18 -4.19 -12.87
CA ASN A 96 0.56 -2.83 -13.23
C ASN A 96 1.77 -2.36 -12.42
N GLU A 97 1.81 -2.67 -11.12
CA GLU A 97 2.95 -2.38 -10.25
C GLU A 97 4.22 -3.12 -10.71
N LEU A 98 4.11 -4.42 -11.02
CA LEU A 98 5.24 -5.22 -11.53
C LEU A 98 5.77 -4.68 -12.85
N ASN A 99 4.89 -4.26 -13.77
CA ASN A 99 5.30 -3.67 -15.04
C ASN A 99 6.02 -2.33 -14.82
N ALA A 100 5.54 -1.50 -13.89
CA ALA A 100 6.21 -0.25 -13.53
C ALA A 100 7.59 -0.49 -12.90
N MET A 101 7.75 -1.52 -12.07
CA MET A 101 9.05 -1.90 -11.50
C MET A 101 10.03 -2.34 -12.59
N LYS A 102 9.61 -3.21 -13.51
CA LYS A 102 10.44 -3.64 -14.65
C LYS A 102 10.88 -2.48 -15.52
N PHE A 103 9.99 -1.51 -15.75
CA PHE A 103 10.33 -0.32 -16.52
C PHE A 103 11.40 0.52 -15.81
N ARG A 104 11.27 0.74 -14.50
CA ARG A 104 12.26 1.47 -13.70
C ARG A 104 13.61 0.75 -13.66
N GLU A 105 13.60 -0.58 -13.52
CA GLU A 105 14.81 -1.40 -13.57
C GLU A 105 15.57 -1.20 -14.89
N LYS A 106 14.87 -1.20 -16.03
CA LYS A 106 15.47 -0.91 -17.34
C LYS A 106 16.13 0.48 -17.38
N GLN A 107 15.45 1.50 -16.87
CA GLN A 107 16.00 2.86 -16.83
C GLN A 107 17.25 2.97 -15.96
N LEU A 108 17.29 2.22 -14.85
CA LEU A 108 18.47 2.19 -13.97
C LEU A 108 19.66 1.50 -14.63
N LEU A 109 19.41 0.42 -15.39
CA LEU A 109 20.46 -0.25 -16.16
C LEU A 109 21.01 0.67 -17.26
N GLU A 110 20.14 1.36 -18.02
CA GLU A 110 20.56 2.34 -19.04
C GLU A 110 21.39 3.48 -18.41
N LEU A 111 20.99 3.97 -17.23
CA LEU A 111 21.75 4.97 -16.50
C LEU A 111 23.11 4.45 -16.02
N GLN A 112 23.17 3.21 -15.55
CA GLN A 112 24.42 2.57 -15.15
C GLN A 112 25.37 2.46 -16.35
N GLU A 113 24.90 1.97 -17.50
CA GLU A 113 25.69 1.91 -18.74
C GLU A 113 26.25 3.29 -19.12
N TYR A 114 25.41 4.33 -19.08
CA TYR A 114 25.85 5.69 -19.34
C TYR A 114 26.93 6.18 -18.36
N LEU A 115 26.78 5.90 -17.06
CA LEU A 115 27.77 6.31 -16.05
C LEU A 115 29.09 5.56 -16.22
N ASP A 116 29.04 4.27 -16.55
CA ASP A 116 30.23 3.47 -16.84
C ASP A 116 30.95 3.98 -18.09
N GLU A 117 30.24 4.41 -19.13
CA GLU A 117 30.84 5.04 -20.33
C GLU A 117 31.51 6.40 -20.05
N VAL A 118 30.95 7.20 -19.14
CA VAL A 118 31.41 8.57 -18.87
C VAL A 118 32.47 8.64 -17.78
N TYR A 119 32.39 7.77 -16.78
CA TYR A 119 33.19 7.83 -15.55
C TYR A 119 33.93 6.52 -15.22
N GLY A 120 33.71 5.45 -16.00
CA GLY A 120 34.38 4.16 -15.81
C GLY A 120 35.78 4.13 -16.43
N ASP A 121 36.71 4.88 -15.85
CA ASP A 121 38.16 4.63 -15.97
C ASP A 121 38.61 3.59 -14.91
#